data_AF-A0A1H7F122-F1
#
_entry.id   AF-A0A1H7F122-F1
#
_cell.length_a   1.000
_cell.length_b   1.000
_cell.length_c   1.000
_cell.angle_alpha   90.00
_cell.angle_beta   90.00
_cell.angle_gamma   90.00
#
_symmetry.space_group_name_H-M   'P 1'
#
loop_
_entity.id
_entity.type
_entity.pdbx_description
1 polymer ?
#
loop_
_entity_poly.entity_id
_entity_poly.type
_entity_poly.pdbx_seq_one_letter_code
_entity_poly.pdbx_strand_id
1 'polypeptide(L)' 'MNTLIAVGAGIAVVTGLGAGIGIGIATGKACEGIARQPEAESKIQKNLILGCALAEATAIYGFVIALMIMFVL' A
#
# COMPACT_ATOMS: atom_id res chain seq x y z
N MET A 1 -18.41 0.14 24.88
CA MET A 1 -18.55 0.51 23.46
C MET A 1 -17.21 0.93 22.86
N ASN A 2 -16.49 1.86 23.48
CA ASN A 2 -15.23 2.43 22.96
C ASN A 2 -14.10 1.41 22.70
N THR A 3 -14.01 0.32 23.48
CA THR A 3 -13.01 -0.73 23.24
C THR A 3 -13.22 -1.47 21.92
N LEU A 4 -14.49 -1.77 21.57
CA LEU A 4 -14.83 -2.43 20.31
C LEU A 4 -14.54 -1.51 19.11
N ILE A 5 -14.81 -0.21 19.25
CA ILE A 5 -14.48 0.82 18.25
C ILE A 5 -12.97 0.86 17.98
N ALA A 6 -12.15 0.93 19.04
CA ALA A 6 -10.70 0.95 18.92
C ALA A 6 -10.14 -0.34 18.27
N VAL A 7 -10.69 -1.50 18.63
CA VAL A 7 -10.31 -2.78 18.00
C VAL A 7 -10.69 -2.81 16.51
N GLY A 8 -11.91 -2.36 16.17
CA GLY A 8 -12.36 -2.29 14.77
C GLY A 8 -11.49 -1.38 13.91
N ALA A 9 -11.13 -0.21 14.43
CA ALA A 9 -10.21 0.71 13.75
C ALA A 9 -8.80 0.10 13.58
N GLY A 10 -8.29 -0.60 14.59
CA GLY A 10 -7.01 -1.31 14.53
C GLY A 10 -7.01 -2.44 13.49
N ILE A 11 -8.13 -3.14 13.29
CA ILE A 11 -8.25 -4.18 12.26
C ILE A 11 -8.31 -3.56 10.86
N ALA A 12 -9.00 -2.42 10.68
CA ALA A 12 -9.15 -1.78 9.37
C ALA A 12 -7.79 -1.36 8.75
N VAL A 13 -6.83 -0.92 9.57
CA VAL A 13 -5.49 -0.52 9.10
C VAL A 13 -4.58 -1.70 8.72
N VAL A 14 -4.95 -2.96 9.02
CA VAL A 14 -4.17 -4.16 8.65
C VAL A 14 -4.02 -4.30 7.13
N THR A 15 -4.95 -3.72 6.36
CA THR A 15 -4.83 -3.57 4.90
C THR A 15 -3.49 -2.97 4.45
N GLY A 16 -2.89 -2.10 5.26
CA GLY A 16 -1.58 -1.51 5.01
C GLY A 16 -0.43 -2.53 4.94
N LEU A 17 -0.55 -3.69 5.59
CA LEU A 17 0.44 -4.76 5.47
C LEU A 17 0.48 -5.33 4.05
N GLY A 18 -0.69 -5.52 3.43
CA GLY A 18 -0.79 -6.03 2.07
C GLY A 18 -0.16 -5.07 1.06
N ALA A 19 -0.45 -3.77 1.18
CA ALA A 19 0.15 -2.74 0.34
C ALA A 19 1.67 -2.66 0.55
N GLY A 20 2.14 -2.60 1.79
CA GLY A 20 3.56 -2.52 2.11
C GLY A 20 4.38 -3.70 1.58
N ILE A 21 3.88 -4.93 1.76
CA ILE A 21 4.52 -6.14 1.23
C ILE A 21 4.52 -6.11 -0.31
N GLY A 22 3.38 -5.79 -0.94
CA GLY A 22 3.25 -5.74 -2.38
C GLY A 22 4.19 -4.71 -3.03
N ILE A 23 4.26 -3.51 -2.45
CA ILE A 23 5.15 -2.43 -2.90
C ILE A 23 6.62 -2.82 -2.70
N GLY A 24 6.97 -3.42 -1.56
CA GLY A 24 8.33 -3.88 -1.30
C GLY A 24 8.81 -4.91 -2.33
N ILE A 25 7.98 -5.90 -2.63
CA ILE A 25 8.28 -6.93 -3.65
C ILE A 25 8.39 -6.29 -5.04
N ALA A 26 7.42 -5.45 -5.44
CA ALA A 26 7.41 -4.80 -6.75
C ALA A 26 8.65 -3.91 -6.94
N THR A 27 9.03 -3.15 -5.91
CA THR A 27 10.21 -2.28 -5.93
C THR A 27 11.50 -3.10 -6.04
N GLY A 28 11.61 -4.19 -5.29
CA GLY A 28 12.76 -5.11 -5.40
C GLY A 28 12.91 -5.66 -6.82
N LYS A 29 11.80 -6.07 -7.46
CA LYS A 29 11.81 -6.55 -8.85
C LYS A 29 12.11 -5.46 -9.86
N ALA A 30 11.68 -4.22 -9.63
CA ALA A 30 12.07 -3.09 -10.46
C ALA A 30 13.57 -2.84 -10.39
N CYS A 31 14.18 -2.85 -9.20
CA CYS A 31 15.62 -2.70 -9.03
C CYS A 31 16.41 -3.82 -9.72
N GLU A 32 15.99 -5.08 -9.56
CA GLU A 32 16.58 -6.22 -10.30
C GLU A 32 16.47 -6.05 -11.82
N GLY A 33 15.32 -5.56 -12.30
CA GLY A 33 15.06 -5.30 -13.72
C GLY A 33 15.96 -4.20 -14.29
N ILE A 34 16.08 -3.07 -13.57
CA ILE A 34 16.94 -1.94 -13.95
C ILE A 34 18.41 -2.37 -13.96
N ALA A 35 18.85 -3.13 -12.95
CA ALA A 35 20.22 -3.63 -12.89
C ALA A 35 20.59 -4.54 -14.09
N ARG A 36 19.62 -5.28 -14.64
CA ARG A 36 19.81 -6.12 -15.83
C ARG A 36 19.75 -5.34 -17.14
N GLN A 37 18.92 -4.30 -17.20
CA GLN A 37 18.69 -3.48 -18.39
C GLN A 37 18.59 -1.99 -18.01
N PRO A 38 19.73 -1.30 -17.81
CA PRO A 38 19.75 0.10 -17.38
C PRO A 38 19.04 1.04 -18.37
N GLU A 39 19.09 0.73 -19.67
CA GLU A 39 18.46 1.55 -20.71
C GLU A 39 16.92 1.55 -20.61
N ALA A 40 16.33 0.55 -19.94
CA ALA A 40 14.89 0.43 -19.73
C ALA A 40 14.39 1.13 -18.46
N GLU A 41 15.25 1.80 -17.69
CA GLU A 41 14.94 2.38 -16.37
C GLU A 41 13.67 3.23 -16.37
N SER A 42 13.56 4.17 -17.30
CA SER A 42 12.41 5.09 -17.37
C SER A 42 11.09 4.35 -17.55
N LYS A 43 11.07 3.26 -18.33
CA LYS A 43 9.87 2.45 -18.56
C LYS A 43 9.53 1.61 -17.33
N ILE A 44 10.53 1.03 -16.68
CA ILE A 44 10.35 0.23 -15.46
C ILE A 44 9.80 1.10 -14.33
N GLN A 45 10.39 2.28 -14.10
CA GLN A 45 9.93 3.21 -13.05
C GLN A 45 8.49 3.67 -13.28
N LYS A 46 8.10 4.00 -14.52
CA LYS A 46 6.71 4.40 -14.82
C LYS A 46 5.71 3.31 -14.47
N ASN A 47 6.01 2.07 -14.84
CA ASN A 47 5.15 0.92 -14.52
C ASN A 47 5.13 0.64 -13.01
N LEU A 48 6.28 0.75 -12.34
CA LEU A 48 6.38 0.60 -10.89
C LEU A 48 5.51 1.63 -10.18
N ILE A 49 5.63 2.91 -10.51
CA ILE A 49 4.86 4.00 -9.85
C ILE A 49 3.36 3.77 -10.01
N LEU A 50 2.90 3.39 -11.21
CA LEU A 50 1.49 3.07 -11.45
C LEU A 50 1.04 1.89 -10.57
N GLY A 51 1.84 0.82 -10.51
CA GLY A 51 1.56 -0.35 -9.66
C GLY A 51 1.53 0.00 -8.17
N CYS A 52 2.51 0.79 -7.71
CA CYS A 52 2.58 1.27 -6.33
C CYS A 52 1.38 2.15 -5.97
N ALA A 53 0.96 3.07 -6.84
CA ALA A 53 -0.21 3.90 -6.59
C ALA A 53 -1.50 3.07 -6.44
N LEU A 54 -1.66 2.03 -7.26
CA LEU A 54 -2.81 1.12 -7.16
C LEU A 54 -2.76 0.25 -5.88
N ALA A 55 -1.57 -0.22 -5.50
CA ALA A 55 -1.38 -0.97 -4.26
C ALA A 55 -1.64 -0.08 -3.03
N GLU A 56 -1.14 1.15 -3.03
CA GLU A 56 -1.29 2.11 -1.93
C GLU A 56 -2.76 2.50 -1.71
N ALA A 57 -3.57 2.55 -2.77
CA ALA A 57 -5.01 2.82 -2.66
C ALA A 57 -5.71 1.86 -1.68
N THR A 58 -5.28 0.60 -1.60
CA THR A 58 -5.85 -0.39 -0.67
C THR A 58 -5.56 -0.05 0.80
N ALA A 59 -4.37 0.46 1.10
CA ALA A 59 -4.00 0.93 2.43
C ALA A 59 -4.75 2.21 2.80
N ILE A 60 -4.89 3.14 1.85
CA ILE A 60 -5.65 4.38 2.04
C ILE A 60 -7.11 4.06 2.37
N TYR A 61 -7.75 3.12 1.69
CA TYR A 61 -9.13 2.75 2.01
C TYR A 61 -9.28 2.17 3.42
N GLY A 62 -8.36 1.31 3.87
CA GLY A 62 -8.40 0.81 5.25
C GLY A 62 -8.15 1.90 6.28
N PHE A 63 -7.26 2.85 6.00
CA PHE A 63 -7.02 4.01 6.85
C PHE A 63 -8.26 4.91 6.93
N VAL A 64 -8.92 5.20 5.81
CA VAL A 64 -10.17 5.98 5.78
C VAL A 64 -11.26 5.29 6.59
N ILE A 65 -11.43 3.97 6.44
CA ILE A 65 -12.40 3.21 7.23
C ILE A 65 -12.09 3.27 8.73
N ALA A 66 -10.81 3.17 9.12
CA ALA A 66 -10.39 3.30 10.51
C ALA A 66 -10.74 4.68 11.09
N LEU A 67 -10.54 5.76 10.32
CA LEU A 67 -10.94 7.11 10.70
C LEU A 67 -12.46 7.23 10.85
N MET A 68 -13.25 6.66 9.94
CA MET A 68 -14.71 6.67 10.08
C MET A 68 -15.16 5.93 11.34
N ILE A 69 -14.56 4.77 11.64
CA ILE A 69 -14.88 4.00 12.86
C ILE A 69 -14.55 4.82 14.11
N MET A 70 -13.45 5.56 14.13
CA MET A 70 -13.01 6.30 15.32
C MET A 70 -13.78 7.61 15.57
N PHE A 71 -14.19 8.30 14.51
CA PHE A 71 -14.62 9.70 14.61
C PHE A 71 -16.03 9.97 14.10
N VAL A 72 -16.64 9.03 13.37
CA VAL A 72 -17.95 9.21 12.74
C VAL A 72 -18.98 8.23 13.30
N LEU A 73 -18.59 6.97 13.51
CA LEU A 73 -19.43 5.90 14.06
C LEU A 73 -19.31 5.78 15.58
#